data_AF-A0A816GQ11-F1
#
_entry.id   AF-A0A816GQ11-F1
#
_cell.length_a   1.000
_cell.length_b   1.000
_cell.length_c   1.000
_cell.angle_alpha   90.00
_cell.angle_beta   90.00
_cell.angle_gamma   90.00
#
_symmetry.space_group_name_H-M   'P 1'
#
loop_
_entity.id
_entity.type
_entity.pdbx_description
1 polymer ?
#
loop_
_entity_poly.entity_id
_entity_poly.type
_entity_poly.pdbx_seq_one_letter_code
_entity_poly.pdbx_strand_id
1 'polypeptide(L)'
;MFVAGLINSILSFITFQHKDSQQVGCGMYLLASSITSLLTISMFIIKFWFVVLTHINVSTSLSVLRGGCVSIEPILKLFLYLDGWLNACVAVERAVLIFKGVKFDKKKSKSIAQRTILILPFFIFGTLI
;
A
#
# COMPACT_ATOMS: atom_id res chain seq x y z
N MET A 1 -2.82 4.29 -17.80
CA MET A 1 -2.24 3.74 -16.53
C MET A 1 -3.06 4.14 -15.30
N PHE A 2 -3.31 5.43 -15.05
CA PHE A 2 -4.04 5.88 -13.85
C PHE A 2 -5.48 5.34 -13.71
N VAL A 3 -6.30 5.41 -14.76
CA VAL A 3 -7.68 4.90 -14.74
C VAL A 3 -7.72 3.38 -14.52
N ALA A 4 -6.87 2.64 -15.23
CA ALA A 4 -6.74 1.19 -15.05
C ALA A 4 -6.26 0.83 -13.63
N GLY A 5 -5.32 1.59 -13.07
CA GLY A 5 -4.85 1.41 -11.70
C GLY A 5 -5.93 1.69 -10.65
N LEU A 6 -6.73 2.75 -10.83
CA LEU A 6 -7.87 3.03 -9.96
C LEU A 6 -8.91 1.93 -10.02
N ILE A 7 -9.28 1.48 -11.23
CA ILE A 7 -10.23 0.38 -11.42
C ILE A 7 -9.72 -0.90 -10.73
N ASN A 8 -8.45 -1.24 -10.92
CA ASN A 8 -7.84 -2.44 -10.32
C ASN A 8 -7.80 -2.35 -8.78
N SER A 9 -7.44 -1.21 -8.22
CA SER A 9 -7.43 -1.02 -6.77
C SER A 9 -8.83 -1.06 -6.16
N ILE A 10 -9.83 -0.49 -6.84
CA ILE A 10 -11.24 -0.53 -6.39
C ILE A 10 -11.78 -1.96 -6.45
N LEU A 11 -11.58 -2.66 -7.56
CA LEU A 11 -11.99 -4.06 -7.71
C LEU A 11 -11.32 -4.95 -6.66
N SER A 12 -10.02 -4.81 -6.47
CA SER A 12 -9.26 -5.56 -5.47
C SER A 12 -9.78 -5.27 -4.05
N PHE A 13 -10.04 -4.00 -3.73
CA PHE A 13 -10.64 -3.62 -2.45
C PHE A 13 -11.97 -4.32 -2.21
N ILE A 14 -12.88 -4.29 -3.19
CA ILE A 14 -14.20 -4.95 -3.10
C ILE A 14 -14.05 -6.47 -2.94
N THR A 15 -13.15 -7.10 -3.71
CA THR A 15 -12.91 -8.55 -3.66
C THR A 15 -12.30 -9.01 -2.33
N PHE A 16 -11.39 -8.23 -1.74
CA PHE A 16 -10.73 -8.57 -0.47
C PHE A 16 -11.53 -8.14 0.76
N GLN A 17 -12.56 -7.30 0.60
CA GLN A 17 -13.51 -6.97 1.67
C GLN A 17 -14.47 -8.13 1.99
N HIS A 18 -14.61 -9.11 1.08
CA HIS A 18 -15.45 -10.28 1.32
C HIS A 18 -14.93 -11.13 2.49
N LYS A 19 -15.84 -11.55 3.39
CA LYS A 19 -15.51 -12.28 4.63
C LYS A 19 -14.79 -13.61 4.38
N ASP A 20 -15.04 -14.24 3.24
CA ASP A 20 -14.42 -15.52 2.85
C ASP A 20 -12.92 -15.34 2.54
N SER A 21 -12.57 -14.24 1.89
CA SER A 21 -11.19 -13.87 1.55
C SER A 21 -10.37 -13.52 2.80
N GLN A 22 -11.00 -13.02 3.86
CA GLN A 22 -10.37 -12.64 5.14
C GLN A 22 -10.25 -13.78 6.16
N GLN A 23 -10.60 -15.02 5.79
CA GLN A 23 -10.41 -16.17 6.68
C GLN A 23 -8.94 -16.48 6.95
N VAL A 24 -8.01 -15.98 6.13
CA VAL A 24 -6.57 -16.24 6.22
C VAL A 24 -5.83 -14.89 6.31
N GLY A 25 -4.72 -14.83 7.04
CA GLY A 25 -3.90 -13.61 7.18
C GLY A 25 -3.54 -12.97 5.83
N CYS A 26 -3.30 -13.80 4.81
CA CYS A 26 -3.01 -13.42 3.43
C CYS A 26 -4.05 -12.45 2.85
N GLY A 27 -5.34 -12.63 3.15
CA GLY A 27 -6.40 -11.75 2.66
C GLY A 27 -6.34 -10.36 3.29
N MET A 28 -5.90 -10.25 4.54
CA MET A 28 -5.72 -8.95 5.20
C MET A 28 -4.49 -8.21 4.67
N TYR A 29 -3.39 -8.92 4.38
CA TYR A 29 -2.23 -8.33 3.74
C TYR A 29 -2.58 -7.79 2.34
N LEU A 30 -3.35 -8.54 1.55
CA LEU A 30 -3.82 -8.12 0.23
C LEU A 30 -4.78 -6.93 0.29
N LEU A 31 -5.66 -6.87 1.29
CA LEU A 31 -6.51 -5.71 1.52
C LEU A 31 -5.67 -4.46 1.85
N ALA A 32 -4.69 -4.60 2.76
CA ALA A 32 -3.78 -3.50 3.12
C ALA A 32 -2.93 -3.04 1.92
N SER A 33 -2.43 -3.97 1.10
CA SER A 33 -1.72 -3.68 -0.15
C SER A 33 -2.62 -2.95 -1.16
N SER A 34 -3.88 -3.36 -1.30
CA SER A 34 -4.85 -2.69 -2.19
C SER A 34 -5.13 -1.26 -1.76
N ILE A 35 -5.28 -1.01 -0.45
CA ILE A 35 -5.48 0.33 0.11
C ILE A 35 -4.25 1.21 -0.10
N THR A 36 -3.05 0.70 0.18
CA THR A 36 -1.79 1.45 -0.01
C THR A 36 -1.53 1.74 -1.48
N SER A 37 -1.83 0.80 -2.38
CA SER A 37 -1.78 1.01 -3.84
C SER A 37 -2.77 2.08 -4.30
N LEU A 38 -4.00 2.09 -3.79
CA LEU A 38 -4.99 3.13 -4.09
C LEU A 38 -4.51 4.53 -3.65
N LEU A 39 -3.97 4.64 -2.43
CA LEU A 39 -3.37 5.87 -1.89
C LEU A 39 -2.15 6.33 -2.71
N THR A 40 -1.33 5.40 -3.17
CA THR A 40 -0.17 5.71 -4.00
C THR A 40 -0.59 6.30 -5.35
N ILE A 41 -1.55 5.67 -6.02
CA ILE A 41 -2.06 6.13 -7.32
C ILE A 41 -2.72 7.51 -7.18
N SER A 42 -3.50 7.75 -6.12
CA SER A 42 -4.13 9.05 -5.90
C SER A 42 -3.10 10.16 -5.63
N MET A 43 -2.05 9.88 -4.84
CA MET A 43 -0.95 10.82 -4.63
C MET A 43 -0.17 11.14 -5.90
N PHE A 44 0.08 10.14 -6.76
CA PHE A 44 0.70 10.39 -8.07
C PHE A 44 -0.17 11.29 -8.96
N ILE A 45 -1.49 11.11 -8.98
CA ILE A 45 -2.42 11.96 -9.74
C ILE A 45 -2.36 13.40 -9.21
N ILE A 46 -2.39 13.59 -7.90
CA ILE A 46 -2.31 14.91 -7.27
C ILE A 46 -0.96 15.58 -7.63
N LYS A 47 0.16 14.86 -7.51
CA LYS A 47 1.49 15.38 -7.89
C LYS A 47 1.54 15.77 -9.36
N PHE A 48 1.00 14.94 -10.25
CA PHE A 48 0.94 15.21 -11.68
C PHE A 48 0.13 16.47 -11.98
N TRP A 49 -1.09 16.58 -11.44
CA TRP A 49 -1.95 17.72 -11.66
C TRP A 49 -1.35 19.01 -11.08
N PHE A 50 -0.67 18.93 -9.94
CA PHE A 50 0.02 20.04 -9.31
C PHE A 50 1.17 20.59 -10.16
N VAL A 51 1.97 19.71 -10.78
CA VAL A 51 3.02 20.09 -11.73
C VAL A 51 2.44 20.75 -12.98
N VAL A 52 1.36 20.18 -13.53
CA VAL A 52 0.66 20.73 -14.71
C VAL A 52 0.09 22.12 -14.42
N LEU A 53 -0.59 22.31 -13.29
CA LEU A 53 -1.12 23.62 -12.89
C LEU A 53 -0.02 24.67 -12.69
N THR A 54 1.13 24.25 -12.15
CA THR A 54 2.28 25.14 -11.93
C THR A 54 2.90 25.59 -13.26
N HIS A 55 2.97 24.69 -14.25
CA HIS A 55 3.45 25.04 -15.59
C HIS A 55 2.50 25.97 -16.34
N ILE A 56 1.19 25.84 -16.15
CA ILE A 56 0.17 26.68 -16.79
C ILE A 56 0.06 28.05 -16.09
N ASN A 57 0.19 28.09 -14.76
CA ASN A 57 0.15 29.32 -13.98
C ASN A 57 1.56 29.78 -13.59
N VAL A 58 2.13 30.68 -14.39
CA VAL A 58 3.48 31.28 -14.25
C VAL A 58 3.72 31.97 -12.88
N SER A 59 2.67 32.24 -12.10
CA SER A 59 2.74 32.96 -10.81
C SER A 59 2.86 32.07 -9.57
N THR A 60 3.13 30.76 -9.74
CA THR A 60 3.24 29.82 -8.61
C THR A 60 4.65 29.88 -8.02
N SER A 61 4.78 30.13 -6.71
CA SER A 61 6.08 30.27 -6.06
C SER A 61 6.83 28.93 -5.97
N LEU A 62 8.07 28.91 -6.48
CA LEU A 62 8.97 27.74 -6.51
C LEU A 62 9.12 27.06 -5.13
N SER A 63 9.04 27.85 -4.06
CA SER A 63 9.14 27.37 -2.67
C SER A 63 7.97 26.48 -2.25
N VAL A 64 6.74 26.79 -2.69
CA VAL A 64 5.55 25.96 -2.40
C VAL A 64 5.63 24.64 -3.17
N LEU A 65 6.11 24.69 -4.42
CA LEU A 65 6.37 23.50 -5.22
C LEU A 65 7.43 22.59 -4.59
N ARG A 66 8.53 23.18 -4.13
CA ARG A 66 9.62 22.45 -3.47
C ARG A 66 9.18 21.84 -2.14
N GLY A 67 8.42 22.59 -1.33
CA GLY A 67 7.85 22.07 -0.08
C GLY A 67 6.91 20.88 -0.31
N GLY A 68 6.00 20.99 -1.29
CA GLY A 68 5.12 19.90 -1.68
C GLY A 68 5.88 18.65 -2.17
N CYS A 69 6.88 18.81 -3.04
CA CYS A 69 7.69 17.68 -3.51
C CYS A 69 8.49 17.01 -2.39
N VAL A 70 9.14 17.80 -1.52
CA VAL A 70 9.94 17.28 -0.39
C VAL A 70 9.08 16.48 0.59
N SER A 71 7.82 16.86 0.79
CA SER A 71 6.91 16.10 1.67
C SER A 71 6.25 14.90 0.98
N ILE A 72 5.89 15.01 -0.31
CA ILE A 72 5.18 13.94 -1.03
C ILE A 72 6.12 12.76 -1.34
N GLU A 73 7.38 13.02 -1.70
CA GLU A 73 8.35 11.97 -2.04
C GLU A 73 8.58 10.93 -0.94
N PRO A 74 8.87 11.30 0.33
CA PRO A 74 9.06 10.31 1.39
C PRO A 74 7.79 9.53 1.69
N ILE A 75 6.61 10.16 1.63
CA ILE A 75 5.32 9.48 1.81
C ILE A 75 5.10 8.45 0.69
N LEU A 76 5.37 8.83 -0.56
CA LEU A 76 5.24 7.94 -1.71
C LEU A 76 6.20 6.75 -1.61
N LYS A 77 7.43 7.01 -1.18
CA LYS A 77 8.46 5.99 -0.97
C LYS A 77 8.07 5.02 0.14
N LEU A 78 7.47 5.52 1.23
CA LEU A 78 6.91 4.70 2.30
C LEU A 78 5.83 3.74 1.78
N PHE A 79 4.85 4.24 1.01
CA PHE A 79 3.79 3.39 0.46
C PHE A 79 4.32 2.31 -0.48
N LEU A 80 5.29 2.64 -1.33
CA LEU A 80 5.91 1.67 -2.25
C LEU A 80 6.68 0.57 -1.49
N TYR A 81 7.43 0.92 -0.44
CA TYR A 81 8.09 -0.09 0.39
C TYR A 81 7.09 -0.93 1.18
N LEU A 82 6.01 -0.32 1.68
CA LEU A 82 4.95 -1.03 2.37
C LEU A 82 4.32 -2.09 1.47
N ASP A 83 3.99 -1.74 0.23
CA ASP A 83 3.41 -2.68 -0.73
C ASP A 83 4.35 -3.86 -1.02
N GLY A 84 5.64 -3.59 -1.25
CA GLY A 84 6.64 -4.62 -1.46
C GLY A 84 6.78 -5.59 -0.28
N TRP A 85 6.84 -5.07 0.95
CA TRP A 85 6.93 -5.90 2.16
C TRP A 85 5.65 -6.67 2.44
N LEU A 86 4.46 -6.08 2.19
CA LEU A 86 3.18 -6.79 2.33
C LEU A 86 3.10 -7.96 1.34
N ASN A 87 3.54 -7.76 0.09
CA ASN A 87 3.61 -8.84 -0.90
C ASN A 87 4.62 -9.94 -0.51
N ALA A 88 5.75 -9.58 0.10
CA ALA A 88 6.69 -10.56 0.65
C ALA A 88 6.05 -11.37 1.80
N CYS A 89 5.33 -10.72 2.72
CA CYS A 89 4.58 -11.41 3.79
C CYS A 89 3.53 -12.37 3.23
N VAL A 90 2.83 -12.00 2.15
CA VAL A 90 1.89 -12.88 1.44
C VAL A 90 2.59 -14.12 0.90
N ALA A 91 3.75 -13.96 0.27
CA ALA A 91 4.52 -15.09 -0.27
C ALA A 91 4.98 -16.05 0.83
N VAL A 92 5.46 -15.51 1.96
CA VAL A 92 5.87 -16.31 3.13
C VAL A 92 4.69 -17.07 3.73
N GLU A 93 3.54 -16.43 3.91
CA GLU A 93 2.35 -17.12 4.43
C GLU A 93 1.87 -18.23 3.50
N ARG A 94 1.91 -18.02 2.18
CA ARG A 94 1.59 -19.06 1.19
C ARG A 94 2.57 -20.23 1.25
N ALA A 95 3.86 -19.96 1.41
CA ALA A 95 4.85 -21.01 1.60
C ALA A 95 4.57 -21.81 2.88
N VAL A 96 4.32 -21.13 4.01
CA VAL A 96 3.99 -21.78 5.29
C VAL A 96 2.70 -22.61 5.21
N LEU A 97 1.70 -22.14 4.45
CA LEU A 97 0.47 -22.88 4.18
C LEU A 97 0.78 -24.22 3.49
N ILE A 98 1.64 -24.21 2.47
CA ILE A 98 2.05 -25.43 1.75
C ILE A 98 2.83 -26.36 2.68
N PHE A 99 3.76 -25.83 3.47
CA PHE A 99 4.57 -26.64 4.40
C PHE A 99 3.76 -27.25 5.55
N LYS A 100 2.80 -26.53 6.14
CA LYS A 100 2.00 -27.01 7.27
C LYS A 100 0.74 -27.78 6.83
N GLY A 101 0.28 -27.59 5.60
CA GLY A 101 -0.92 -28.21 5.05
C GLY A 101 -2.11 -28.11 6.00
N VAL A 102 -2.63 -29.26 6.42
CA VAL A 102 -3.84 -29.39 7.26
C VAL A 102 -3.67 -28.84 8.68
N LYS A 103 -2.43 -28.69 9.18
CA LYS A 103 -2.14 -28.14 10.51
C LYS A 103 -2.07 -26.59 10.53
N PHE A 104 -2.48 -25.92 9.45
CA PHE A 104 -2.45 -24.47 9.38
C PHE A 104 -3.57 -23.82 10.21
N ASP A 105 -3.17 -23.05 11.23
CA ASP A 105 -4.10 -22.33 12.09
C ASP A 105 -4.42 -20.94 11.52
N LYS A 106 -5.63 -20.83 10.94
CA LYS A 106 -6.17 -19.61 10.33
C LYS A 106 -6.35 -18.46 11.34
N LYS A 107 -6.75 -18.76 12.60
CA LYS A 107 -6.94 -17.72 13.64
C LYS A 107 -5.61 -17.12 14.05
N LYS A 108 -4.58 -17.96 14.23
CA LYS A 108 -3.24 -17.51 14.60
C LYS A 108 -2.61 -16.68 13.48
N SER A 109 -2.74 -17.13 12.22
CA SER A 109 -2.29 -16.37 11.03
C SER A 109 -2.94 -14.99 10.95
N LYS A 110 -4.26 -14.89 11.17
CA LYS A 110 -4.97 -13.59 11.18
C LYS A 110 -4.41 -12.64 12.25
N SER A 111 -4.22 -13.11 13.49
CA SER A 111 -3.69 -12.26 14.56
C SER A 111 -2.26 -11.77 14.27
N ILE A 112 -1.41 -12.64 13.71
CA ILE A 112 -0.06 -12.27 13.28
C ILE A 112 -0.12 -11.22 12.18
N ALA A 113 -0.97 -11.42 11.16
CA ALA A 113 -1.12 -10.48 10.05
C ALA A 113 -1.56 -9.09 10.49
N GLN A 114 -2.52 -9.00 11.42
CA GLN A 114 -2.93 -7.71 12.01
C GLN A 114 -1.76 -6.98 12.69
N ARG A 115 -0.93 -7.69 13.46
CA ARG A 115 0.24 -7.09 14.11
C ARG A 115 1.30 -6.67 13.11
N THR A 116 1.57 -7.50 12.10
CA THR A 116 2.55 -7.20 11.06
C THR A 116 2.17 -5.94 10.28
N ILE A 117 0.90 -5.82 9.85
CA ILE A 117 0.40 -4.64 9.13
C ILE A 117 0.55 -3.35 9.96
N LEU A 118 0.40 -3.44 11.30
CA LEU A 118 0.55 -2.28 12.18
C LEU A 118 2.03 -1.88 12.40
N ILE A 119 2.94 -2.85 12.44
CA ILE A 119 4.37 -2.63 12.76
C ILE A 119 5.17 -2.21 11.51
N LEU A 120 4.82 -2.76 10.34
CA LEU A 120 5.53 -2.51 9.06
C LEU A 120 5.75 -1.01 8.76
N PRO A 121 4.74 -0.12 8.89
CA PRO A 121 4.89 1.30 8.60
C PRO A 121 5.92 1.96 9.50
N PHE A 122 5.96 1.59 10.78
CA PHE A 122 6.88 2.16 11.75
C PHE A 122 8.33 1.76 11.44
N PHE A 123 8.53 0.51 11.01
CA PHE A 123 9.85 -0.01 10.65
C PHE A 123 10.39 0.64 9.37
N ILE A 124 9.53 0.80 8.36
CA ILE A 124 9.88 1.46 7.10
C ILE A 124 10.12 2.96 7.32
N PHE A 125 9.34 3.62 8.17
CA PHE A 125 9.57 5.02 8.52
C PHE A 125 10.93 5.22 9.23
N GLY A 126 11.28 4.32 10.15
CA GLY A 126 12.58 4.34 10.83
C GLY A 126 13.79 4.05 9.92
N THR A 127 13.59 3.43 8.75
CA THR A 127 14.64 3.21 7.74
C THR A 127 14.72 4.32 6.69
N LEU A 128 13.70 5.19 6.62
CA LEU A 128 13.65 6.33 5.70
C LEU A 128 14.18 7.63 6.34
N ILE A 129 14.26 7.68 7.66
CA ILE A 129 14.95 8.72 8.45
C ILE A 129 16.47 8.48 8.44
#